data_AF-A0A8J5WV51-F1
#
_entry.id   AF-A0A8J5WV51-F1
#
_cell.length_a   1.000
_cell.length_b   1.000
_cell.length_c   1.000
_cell.angle_alpha   90.00
_cell.angle_beta   90.00
_cell.angle_gamma   90.00
#
_symmetry.space_group_name_H-M   'P 1'
#
loop_
_entity.id
_entity.type
_entity.pdbx_description
1 polymer ?
#
loop_
_entity_poly.entity_id
_entity_poly.type
_entity_poly.pdbx_seq_one_letter_code
_entity_poly.pdbx_strand_id
1 'polypeptide(L)'
;MLYIYMLGYDVDFGHMETVSLISAPKYPEKQVGYIVTSCLLNENNDFLRMVINTVRNDIIGRNETFQCLALTMVGNIGGKEFSESLAPDVQKLLISSSCRPVVRKKAALCLLRLYRKNPDVVNIDGWY
;
A
#
# COMPACT_ATOMS: atom_id res chain seq x y z
N MET A 1 -1.78 -14.23 -19.53
CA MET A 1 -0.97 -14.41 -18.30
C MET A 1 -1.79 -14.91 -17.10
N LEU A 2 -2.97 -14.36 -16.79
CA LEU A 2 -3.89 -14.91 -15.77
C LEU A 2 -4.27 -16.40 -15.99
N TYR A 3 -4.38 -16.83 -17.25
CA TYR A 3 -4.76 -18.19 -17.62
C TYR A 3 -3.72 -19.27 -17.26
N ILE A 4 -2.42 -18.93 -17.28
CA ILE A 4 -1.33 -19.88 -16.99
C ILE A 4 -1.21 -20.10 -15.47
N TYR A 5 -1.57 -19.10 -14.65
CA TYR A 5 -1.57 -19.19 -13.20
C TYR A 5 -2.71 -20.08 -12.66
N MET A 6 -3.87 -20.10 -13.33
CA MET A 6 -4.97 -21.03 -12.98
C MET A 6 -4.67 -22.51 -13.29
N LEU A 7 -3.60 -22.81 -14.03
CA LEU A 7 -3.20 -24.17 -14.42
C LEU A 7 -2.25 -24.85 -13.41
N GLY A 8 -1.92 -24.19 -12.30
CA GLY A 8 -1.23 -24.83 -11.16
C GLY A 8 0.27 -25.07 -11.32
N TYR A 9 0.94 -24.35 -12.23
CA TYR A 9 2.41 -24.32 -12.25
C TYR A 9 2.93 -23.44 -11.10
N ASP A 10 3.85 -23.97 -10.27
CA ASP A 10 4.60 -23.20 -9.27
C ASP A 10 5.47 -22.17 -9.99
N VAL A 11 5.07 -20.91 -9.91
CA VAL A 11 5.69 -19.84 -10.69
C VAL A 11 6.13 -18.73 -9.73
N ASP A 12 7.40 -18.79 -9.32
CA ASP A 12 8.18 -17.70 -8.72
C ASP A 12 8.22 -16.41 -9.58
N PHE A 13 7.65 -16.45 -10.80
CA PHE A 13 7.61 -15.35 -11.76
C PHE A 13 6.47 -14.33 -11.52
N GLY A 14 5.54 -14.58 -10.59
CA GLY A 14 4.42 -13.67 -10.32
C GLY A 14 4.84 -12.36 -9.62
N HIS A 15 5.88 -12.40 -8.79
CA HIS A 15 6.33 -11.26 -7.99
C HIS A 15 6.94 -10.14 -8.86
N MET A 16 7.82 -10.47 -9.81
CA MET A 16 8.43 -9.47 -10.69
C MET A 16 7.41 -8.78 -11.61
N GLU A 17 6.46 -9.54 -12.16
CA GLU A 17 5.40 -8.97 -13.00
C GLU A 17 4.48 -8.05 -12.18
N THR A 18 4.16 -8.45 -10.95
CA THR A 18 3.36 -7.64 -10.02
C THR A 18 4.05 -6.32 -9.67
N VAL A 19 5.37 -6.35 -9.43
CA VAL A 19 6.20 -5.15 -9.21
C VAL A 19 6.17 -4.21 -10.42
N SER A 20 6.28 -4.78 -11.63
CA SER A 20 6.20 -4.03 -12.87
C SER A 20 4.84 -3.33 -13.01
N LEU A 21 3.75 -4.05 -12.70
CA LEU A 21 2.39 -3.54 -12.75
C LEU A 21 2.10 -2.44 -11.72
N ILE A 22 2.57 -2.57 -10.46
CA ILE A 22 2.40 -1.49 -9.46
C ILE A 22 3.23 -0.25 -9.79
N SER A 23 4.30 -0.40 -10.57
CA SER A 23 5.15 0.70 -11.02
C SER A 23 4.64 1.34 -12.33
N ALA A 24 3.61 0.77 -12.94
CA ALA A 24 3.07 1.26 -14.20
C ALA A 24 2.44 2.66 -14.05
N PRO A 25 2.60 3.54 -15.06
CA PRO A 25 2.01 4.89 -15.03
C PRO A 25 0.50 4.88 -15.32
N LYS A 26 -0.03 3.80 -15.91
CA LYS A 26 -1.46 3.70 -16.23
C LYS A 26 -2.25 3.22 -15.03
N TYR A 27 -3.33 3.94 -14.73
CA TYR A 27 -4.28 3.59 -13.67
C TYR A 27 -4.80 2.14 -13.70
N PRO A 28 -5.30 1.59 -14.82
CA PRO A 28 -5.83 0.22 -14.83
C PRO A 28 -4.76 -0.83 -14.56
N GLU A 29 -3.55 -0.65 -15.09
CA GLU A 29 -2.40 -1.56 -14.86
C GLU A 29 -2.00 -1.53 -13.38
N LYS A 30 -1.91 -0.33 -12.82
CA LYS A 30 -1.57 -0.11 -11.41
C LYS A 30 -2.63 -0.65 -10.46
N GLN A 31 -3.91 -0.45 -10.76
CA GLN A 31 -5.03 -1.00 -9.98
C GLN A 31 -4.98 -2.53 -9.95
N VAL A 32 -4.77 -3.17 -11.10
CA VAL A 32 -4.62 -4.62 -11.18
C VAL A 32 -3.39 -5.06 -10.38
N GLY A 33 -2.27 -4.36 -10.52
CA GLY A 33 -1.07 -4.58 -9.72
C GLY A 33 -1.35 -4.58 -8.21
N TYR A 34 -2.01 -3.53 -7.70
CA TYR A 34 -2.37 -3.42 -6.27
C TYR A 34 -3.25 -4.56 -5.77
N ILE A 35 -4.22 -5.00 -6.58
CA ILE A 35 -5.10 -6.15 -6.25
C ILE A 35 -4.28 -7.45 -6.25
N VAL A 36 -3.48 -7.68 -7.28
CA VAL A 36 -2.65 -8.87 -7.40
C VAL A 36 -1.63 -8.94 -6.27
N THR A 37 -0.98 -7.82 -5.92
CA THR A 37 -0.11 -7.73 -4.74
C THR A 37 -0.85 -8.10 -3.47
N SER A 38 -2.12 -7.68 -3.30
CA SER A 38 -2.89 -8.04 -2.12
C SER A 38 -3.19 -9.54 -1.99
N CYS A 39 -3.27 -10.25 -3.12
CA CYS A 39 -3.45 -11.70 -3.14
C CYS A 39 -2.13 -12.47 -3.03
N LEU A 40 -1.04 -11.94 -3.62
CA LEU A 40 0.29 -12.57 -3.67
C LEU A 40 1.22 -12.16 -2.52
N LEU A 41 0.74 -11.35 -1.58
CA LEU A 41 1.56 -10.94 -0.45
C LEU A 41 1.77 -12.11 0.52
N ASN A 42 2.77 -12.95 0.22
CA ASN A 42 3.39 -13.86 1.17
C ASN A 42 4.47 -13.12 1.98
N GLU A 43 4.82 -13.66 3.14
CA GLU A 43 5.85 -13.12 4.06
C GLU A 43 7.30 -13.19 3.51
N ASN A 44 7.47 -13.21 2.18
CA ASN A 44 8.78 -13.03 1.56
C ASN A 44 9.22 -11.57 1.76
N ASN A 45 10.20 -11.39 2.66
CA ASN A 45 10.69 -10.07 3.10
C ASN A 45 11.10 -9.14 1.94
N ASP A 46 11.69 -9.67 0.86
CA ASP A 46 12.19 -8.85 -0.25
C ASP A 46 11.06 -8.27 -1.12
N PHE A 47 10.04 -9.07 -1.42
CA PHE A 47 8.87 -8.61 -2.16
C PHE A 47 8.07 -7.58 -1.35
N LEU A 48 7.89 -7.85 -0.06
CA LEU A 48 7.17 -6.96 0.85
C LEU A 48 7.83 -5.58 0.96
N ARG A 49 9.17 -5.52 1.10
CA ARG A 49 9.93 -4.26 1.13
C ARG A 49 9.76 -3.44 -0.15
N MET A 50 9.79 -4.09 -1.31
CA MET A 50 9.64 -3.42 -2.60
C MET A 50 8.24 -2.81 -2.73
N VAL A 51 7.21 -3.57 -2.34
CA VAL A 51 5.82 -3.10 -2.30
C VAL A 51 5.67 -1.89 -1.37
N ILE A 52 6.24 -1.95 -0.16
CA ILE A 52 6.22 -0.81 0.78
C ILE A 52 6.82 0.45 0.14
N ASN A 53 7.96 0.33 -0.54
CA ASN A 53 8.60 1.46 -1.18
C ASN A 53 7.73 2.07 -2.30
N THR A 54 7.10 1.23 -3.13
CA THR A 54 6.20 1.71 -4.19
C THR A 54 4.94 2.37 -3.60
N VAL A 55 4.35 1.76 -2.58
CA VAL A 55 3.19 2.31 -1.85
C VAL A 55 3.54 3.66 -1.22
N ARG A 56 4.72 3.78 -0.60
CA ARG A 56 5.21 5.04 -0.03
C ARG A 56 5.34 6.11 -1.10
N ASN A 57 5.93 5.78 -2.24
CA ASN A 57 6.06 6.72 -3.37
C ASN A 57 4.68 7.20 -3.86
N ASP A 58 3.68 6.33 -3.87
CA ASP A 58 2.32 6.68 -4.27
C ASP A 58 1.58 7.52 -3.23
N ILE A 59 1.84 7.30 -1.94
CA ILE A 59 1.30 8.13 -0.85
C ILE A 59 1.91 9.54 -0.89
N ILE A 60 3.22 9.66 -1.12
CA ILE A 60 3.93 10.93 -1.24
C ILE A 60 3.59 11.65 -2.56
N GLY A 61 3.24 10.90 -3.59
CA GLY A 61 2.88 11.42 -4.90
C GLY A 61 1.68 12.37 -4.86
N ARG A 62 1.57 13.27 -5.85
CA ARG A 62 0.46 14.25 -5.95
C ARG A 62 -0.83 13.66 -6.53
N ASN A 63 -0.81 12.42 -7.02
CA ASN A 63 -1.95 11.81 -7.69
C ASN A 63 -2.89 11.15 -6.67
N GLU A 64 -4.00 11.81 -6.40
CA GLU A 64 -5.03 11.40 -5.42
C GLU A 64 -5.58 9.99 -5.68
N THR A 65 -5.68 9.59 -6.94
CA THR A 65 -6.22 8.28 -7.31
C THR A 65 -5.26 7.16 -6.90
N PHE A 66 -3.95 7.38 -7.09
CA PHE A 66 -2.91 6.45 -6.65
C PHE A 66 -2.78 6.43 -5.13
N GLN A 67 -2.86 7.59 -4.48
CA GLN A 67 -2.93 7.67 -3.02
C GLN A 67 -4.10 6.85 -2.47
N CYS A 68 -5.29 6.95 -3.06
CA CYS A 68 -6.46 6.19 -2.62
C CYS A 68 -6.27 4.67 -2.79
N LEU A 69 -5.67 4.22 -3.89
CA LEU A 69 -5.38 2.80 -4.11
C LEU A 69 -4.39 2.28 -3.06
N ALA A 70 -3.27 2.98 -2.89
CA ALA A 70 -2.24 2.67 -1.89
C ALA A 70 -2.82 2.59 -0.47
N LEU A 71 -3.58 3.60 -0.05
CA LEU A 71 -4.21 3.63 1.27
C LEU A 71 -5.23 2.50 1.46
N THR A 72 -5.98 2.14 0.41
CA THR A 72 -6.97 1.06 0.48
C THR A 72 -6.27 -0.30 0.61
N MET A 73 -5.19 -0.51 -0.15
CA MET A 73 -4.38 -1.74 -0.05
C MET A 73 -3.77 -1.90 1.36
N VAL A 74 -3.11 -0.85 1.88
CA VAL A 74 -2.48 -0.88 3.21
C VAL A 74 -3.53 -1.10 4.30
N GLY A 75 -4.68 -0.43 4.19
CA GLY A 75 -5.79 -0.60 5.13
C GLY A 75 -6.42 -1.99 5.10
N ASN A 76 -6.41 -2.70 3.97
CA ASN A 76 -6.94 -4.06 3.87
C ASN A 76 -5.95 -5.12 4.34
N ILE A 77 -4.70 -5.04 3.90
CA ILE A 77 -3.68 -6.04 4.18
C ILE A 77 -3.13 -5.87 5.59
N GLY A 78 -2.53 -4.71 5.88
CA GLY A 78 -1.94 -4.36 7.17
C GLY A 78 -0.91 -5.36 7.72
N GLY A 79 0.35 -4.96 7.83
CA GLY A 79 1.42 -5.74 8.46
C GLY A 79 2.25 -4.90 9.43
N LYS A 80 3.08 -5.56 10.25
CA LYS A 80 4.01 -4.88 11.16
C LYS A 80 4.98 -3.98 10.40
N GLU A 81 5.62 -4.50 9.36
CA GLU A 81 6.50 -3.74 8.45
C GLU A 81 5.79 -2.55 7.77
N PHE A 82 4.55 -2.75 7.30
CA PHE A 82 3.74 -1.68 6.72
C PHE A 82 3.41 -0.60 7.74
N SER A 83 3.09 -0.98 8.98
CA SER A 83 2.84 0.00 10.05
C SER A 83 4.09 0.82 10.33
N GLU A 84 5.24 0.17 10.50
CA GLU A 84 6.51 0.83 10.86
C GLU A 84 6.99 1.77 9.77
N SER A 85 6.84 1.37 8.51
CA SER A 85 7.27 2.21 7.38
C SER A 85 6.27 3.31 7.03
N LEU A 86 4.96 3.01 6.96
CA LEU A 86 4.00 3.92 6.35
C LEU A 86 3.22 4.79 7.35
N ALA A 87 3.17 4.45 8.64
CA ALA A 87 2.49 5.25 9.65
C ALA A 87 2.86 6.76 9.63
N PRO A 88 4.15 7.16 9.60
CA PRO A 88 4.49 8.58 9.61
C PRO A 88 4.04 9.32 8.35
N ASP A 89 4.06 8.66 7.19
CA ASP A 89 3.66 9.25 5.92
C ASP A 89 2.13 9.42 5.84
N VAL A 90 1.38 8.43 6.33
CA VAL A 90 -0.10 8.51 6.41
C VAL A 90 -0.55 9.58 7.39
N GLN A 91 0.14 9.74 8.53
CA GLN A 91 -0.15 10.80 9.51
C GLN A 91 0.11 12.19 8.91
N LYS A 92 1.26 12.39 8.23
CA LYS A 92 1.53 13.65 7.51
C LYS A 92 0.47 13.93 6.45
N LEU A 93 0.03 12.91 5.71
CA LEU A 93 -1.03 13.05 4.71
C LEU A 93 -2.37 13.46 5.33
N LEU A 94 -2.66 12.99 6.54
CA LEU A 94 -3.89 13.32 7.27
C LEU A 94 -3.88 14.77 7.79
N ILE A 95 -2.73 15.25 8.28
CA ILE A 95 -2.54 16.63 8.77
C ILE A 95 -2.49 17.62 7.60
N SER A 96 -2.00 17.19 6.43
CA SER A 96 -1.90 18.03 5.25
C SER A 96 -3.27 18.57 4.80
N SER A 97 -3.46 19.89 4.89
CA SER A 97 -4.73 20.54 4.56
C SER A 97 -5.01 20.60 3.05
N SER A 98 -4.04 20.26 2.22
CA SER A 98 -4.12 20.28 0.76
C SER A 98 -4.69 18.98 0.17
N CYS A 99 -4.92 17.95 0.99
CA CYS A 99 -5.53 16.70 0.53
C CYS A 99 -7.06 16.76 0.45
N ARG A 100 -7.62 16.17 -0.61
CA ARG A 100 -9.08 16.03 -0.76
C ARG A 100 -9.71 15.27 0.42
N PRO A 101 -10.97 15.58 0.78
CA PRO A 101 -11.66 14.91 1.89
C PRO A 101 -11.72 13.38 1.78
N VAL A 102 -11.78 12.83 0.56
CA VAL A 102 -11.86 11.39 0.30
C VAL A 102 -10.55 10.68 0.67
N VAL A 103 -9.40 11.22 0.26
CA VAL A 103 -8.08 10.70 0.60
C VAL A 103 -7.88 10.73 2.11
N ARG A 104 -8.25 11.84 2.74
CA ARG A 104 -8.13 12.03 4.19
C ARG A 104 -8.98 11.06 5.01
N LYS A 105 -10.21 10.76 4.57
CA LYS A 105 -11.05 9.70 5.18
C LYS A 105 -10.41 8.32 5.07
N LYS A 106 -9.83 7.98 3.91
CA LYS A 106 -9.13 6.71 3.69
C LYS A 106 -7.84 6.63 4.52
N ALA A 107 -7.10 7.73 4.62
CA ALA A 107 -5.90 7.84 5.45
C ALA A 107 -6.23 7.63 6.93
N ALA A 108 -7.31 8.24 7.43
CA ALA A 108 -7.76 8.05 8.80
C ALA A 108 -8.15 6.59 9.10
N LEU A 109 -8.88 5.94 8.19
CA LEU A 109 -9.23 4.52 8.32
C LEU A 109 -7.99 3.61 8.27
N CYS A 110 -7.06 3.90 7.36
CA CYS A 110 -5.79 3.16 7.26
C CYS A 110 -4.98 3.30 8.55
N LEU A 111 -4.82 4.53 9.06
CA LEU A 111 -4.10 4.81 10.30
C LEU A 111 -4.77 4.12 11.50
N LEU A 112 -6.10 4.13 11.58
CA LEU A 112 -6.83 3.40 12.62
C LEU A 112 -6.58 1.89 12.54
N ARG A 113 -6.52 1.31 11.34
CA ARG A 113 -6.20 -0.11 11.17
C ARG A 113 -4.75 -0.42 11.58
N LEU A 114 -3.80 0.43 11.19
CA LEU A 114 -2.40 0.29 11.57
C LEU A 114 -2.24 0.38 13.09
N TYR A 115 -2.90 1.36 13.73
CA TYR A 115 -2.94 1.51 15.18
C TYR A 115 -3.48 0.25 15.89
N ARG A 116 -4.57 -0.33 15.38
CA ARG A 116 -5.15 -1.56 15.95
C ARG A 116 -4.26 -2.78 15.79
N LYS A 117 -3.37 -2.80 14.78
CA LYS A 117 -2.41 -3.89 14.56
C LYS A 117 -1.13 -3.70 15.37
N ASN A 118 -0.68 -2.47 15.52
CA ASN A 118 0.56 -2.13 16.19
C ASN A 118 0.42 -0.74 16.86
N PRO A 119 0.01 -0.68 18.13
CA PRO A 119 -0.23 0.59 18.82
C PRO A 119 1.08 1.37 19.05
N ASP A 120 2.21 0.68 19.16
CA ASP A 120 3.52 1.26 19.49
C ASP A 120 4.13 2.11 18.36
N VAL A 121 3.65 1.89 17.13
CA VAL A 121 4.22 2.47 15.92
C VAL A 121 3.61 3.82 15.58
N VAL A 122 2.40 4.08 16.08
CA VAL A 122 1.73 5.38 15.87
C VAL A 122 2.21 6.33 16.95
N ASN A 123 3.22 7.12 16.62
CA ASN A 123 3.76 8.12 17.53
C ASN A 123 2.72 9.23 17.78
N ILE A 124 2.13 9.23 18.97
CA ILE A 124 1.14 10.21 19.44
C ILE A 124 1.79 11.57 19.73
N ASP A 125 3.12 11.66 19.84
CA ASP A 125 3.83 12.92 20.14
C ASP A 125 3.91 13.88 18.94
N GLY A 126 3.62 13.43 17.71
CA GLY A 126 3.64 14.26 16.50
C GLY A 126 2.31 14.93 16.14
N TRP A 127 1.34 14.92 17.06
CA TRP A 127 -0.01 15.48 16.85
C TRP A 127 -0.19 16.88 17.44
N TYR A 128 0.85 17.42 18.11
CA TYR A 128 0.91 18.78 18.66
C TYR A 128 1.64 19.75 17.75
#